data_AF-A0A5K1EZE9-F1
#
_entry.id   AF-A0A5K1EZE9-F1
#
_cell.length_a   1.000
_cell.length_b   1.000
_cell.length_c   1.000
_cell.angle_alpha   90.00
_cell.angle_beta   90.00
_cell.angle_gamma   90.00
#
_symmetry.space_group_name_H-M   'P 1'
#
loop_
_entity.id
_entity.type
_entity.pdbx_description
1 polymer ?
#
loop_
_entity_poly.entity_id
_entity_poly.type
_entity_poly.pdbx_seq_one_letter_code
_entity_poly.pdbx_strand_id
1 'polypeptide(L)'
;MKQLNVTIAPLSHQLKPNFTLNSRSIDLSPVLLEHMYVVFSFGTQKLVSKFYILAWSFAMDGKVLELDLSHLPSIPQDCTPLWKFFKLYLYIFVALVALLFMIVTFSISYLTKRKRKLTYEKIEGWEMDYPHKLPYRVLTKIPRRLS
;
A
#
# COMPACT_ATOMS: atom_id res chain seq x y z
N MET A 1 7.71 -23.55 47.50
CA MET A 1 8.67 -23.08 46.47
C MET A 1 8.10 -21.83 45.83
N LYS A 2 8.90 -20.78 45.64
CA LYS A 2 8.44 -19.55 45.00
C LYS A 2 8.50 -19.73 43.47
N GLN A 3 7.37 -19.56 42.80
CA GLN A 3 7.22 -19.86 41.38
C GLN A 3 6.41 -18.76 40.68
N LEU A 4 6.80 -18.45 39.45
CA LEU A 4 6.12 -17.53 38.54
C LEU A 4 5.48 -18.36 37.42
N ASN A 5 4.16 -18.34 37.36
CA ASN A 5 3.38 -19.03 36.34
C ASN A 5 2.76 -18.01 35.39
N VAL A 6 3.02 -18.20 34.09
CA VAL A 6 2.46 -17.35 33.03
C VAL A 6 1.58 -18.19 32.13
N THR A 7 0.35 -17.72 31.94
CA THR A 7 -0.64 -18.38 31.10
C THR A 7 -1.18 -17.42 30.07
N ILE A 8 -1.33 -17.91 28.84
CA ILE A 8 -1.84 -17.14 27.70
C ILE A 8 -2.88 -18.01 27.03
N ALA A 9 -4.04 -17.43 26.72
CA ALA A 9 -5.11 -18.10 25.98
C ALA A 9 -5.66 -17.16 24.90
N PRO A 10 -6.13 -17.70 23.77
CA PRO A 10 -6.84 -16.92 22.77
C PRO A 10 -8.19 -16.45 23.34
N LEU A 11 -8.67 -15.29 22.87
CA LEU A 11 -9.94 -14.70 23.32
C LEU A 11 -11.16 -15.63 23.10
N SER A 12 -11.08 -16.56 22.15
CA SER A 12 -12.14 -17.56 21.89
C SER A 12 -12.36 -18.51 23.08
N HIS A 13 -11.40 -18.62 24.00
CA HIS A 13 -11.50 -19.47 25.18
C HIS A 13 -12.06 -18.64 26.36
N GLN A 14 -13.33 -18.84 26.69
CA GLN A 14 -14.05 -18.05 27.70
C GLN A 14 -13.58 -18.30 29.14
N LEU A 15 -13.04 -19.49 29.44
CA LEU A 15 -12.56 -19.84 30.76
C LEU A 15 -11.07 -19.51 30.94
N LYS A 16 -10.67 -19.25 32.19
CA LYS A 16 -9.26 -19.16 32.56
C LYS A 16 -8.54 -20.47 32.18
N PRO A 17 -7.43 -20.41 31.42
CA PRO A 17 -6.69 -21.61 31.03
C PRO A 17 -6.10 -22.32 32.26
N ASN A 18 -6.40 -23.61 32.39
CA ASN A 18 -5.88 -24.46 33.47
C ASN A 18 -4.42 -24.90 33.24
N PHE A 19 -3.93 -24.79 32.00
CA PHE A 19 -2.59 -25.20 31.62
C PHE A 19 -1.66 -24.00 31.51
N THR A 20 -0.67 -23.91 32.40
CA THR A 20 0.38 -22.90 32.39
C THR A 20 1.37 -23.16 31.25
N LEU A 21 1.53 -22.22 30.33
CA LEU A 21 2.48 -22.35 29.21
C LEU A 21 3.92 -22.39 29.68
N ASN A 22 4.26 -21.59 30.69
CA ASN A 22 5.61 -21.53 31.25
C ASN A 22 5.54 -21.27 32.77
N SER A 23 6.01 -22.24 33.55
CA SER A 23 6.29 -22.09 34.99
C SER A 23 7.80 -21.92 35.21
N ARG A 24 8.21 -20.86 35.91
CA ARG A 24 9.62 -20.64 36.28
C ARG A 24 9.77 -20.53 37.79
N SER A 25 10.76 -21.19 38.37
CA SER A 25 11.12 -21.03 39.78
C SER A 25 11.96 -19.76 39.95
N ILE A 26 11.30 -18.65 40.26
CA ILE A 26 11.95 -17.35 40.49
C ILE A 26 11.44 -16.81 41.82
N ASP A 27 12.38 -16.38 42.67
CA ASP A 27 12.05 -15.62 43.87
C ASP A 27 11.97 -14.13 43.52
N LEU A 28 10.77 -13.55 43.60
CA LEU A 28 10.52 -12.13 43.37
C LEU A 28 10.65 -11.29 44.65
N SER A 29 10.75 -11.92 45.83
CA SER A 29 10.86 -11.23 47.12
C SER A 29 12.01 -10.21 47.21
N PRO A 30 13.20 -10.44 46.61
CA PRO A 30 14.27 -9.43 46.69
C PRO A 30 14.02 -8.20 45.80
N VAL A 31 13.10 -8.29 44.84
CA VAL A 31 12.78 -7.18 43.91
C VAL A 31 11.51 -6.45 44.35
N LEU A 32 10.55 -7.16 44.94
CA LEU A 32 9.31 -6.58 45.42
C LEU A 32 9.54 -5.65 46.62
N LEU A 33 9.09 -4.41 46.48
CA LEU A 33 9.09 -3.39 47.53
C LEU A 33 7.72 -3.35 48.20
N GLU A 34 7.65 -2.73 49.38
CA GLU A 34 6.40 -2.56 50.14
C GLU A 34 5.32 -1.84 49.32
N HIS A 35 5.73 -0.87 48.50
CA HIS A 35 4.85 -0.13 47.60
C HIS A 35 5.39 -0.18 46.18
N MET A 36 4.59 -0.67 45.25
CA MET A 36 4.94 -0.78 43.83
C MET A 36 3.76 -0.41 42.94
N TYR A 37 4.08 0.07 41.74
CA TYR A 37 3.09 0.41 40.73
C TYR A 37 3.15 -0.59 39.58
N VAL A 38 1.99 -1.05 39.14
CA VAL A 38 1.86 -1.93 37.96
C VAL A 38 1.35 -1.07 36.81
N VAL A 39 2.09 -1.06 35.72
CA VAL A 39 1.76 -0.27 34.54
C VAL A 39 1.92 -1.12 33.29
N PHE A 40 1.02 -0.97 32.34
CA PHE A 40 1.16 -1.57 31.02
C PHE A 40 1.98 -0.64 30.13
N SER A 41 3.00 -1.20 29.49
CA SER A 41 3.79 -0.50 28.48
C SER A 41 3.76 -1.28 27.18
N PHE A 42 3.75 -0.55 26.07
CA PHE A 42 3.78 -1.16 24.75
C PHE A 42 4.58 -0.30 23.77
N GLY A 43 5.35 -0.93 22.86
CA GLY A 43 6.25 -0.27 21.92
C GLY A 43 5.92 -0.62 20.47
N THR A 44 5.58 0.37 19.65
CA THR A 44 5.36 0.23 18.20
C THR A 44 6.60 0.71 17.44
N GLN A 45 7.25 -0.18 16.67
CA GLN A 45 8.45 0.22 15.92
C GLN A 45 8.22 0.42 14.42
N LYS A 46 7.38 -0.39 13.75
CA LYS A 46 7.20 -0.33 12.28
C LYS A 46 5.81 -0.72 11.75
N LEU A 47 4.98 -1.40 12.54
CA LEU A 47 3.64 -1.84 12.17
C LEU A 47 2.62 -1.11 13.01
N VAL A 48 1.53 -0.63 12.38
CA VAL A 48 0.38 -0.07 13.09
C VAL A 48 -0.39 -1.23 13.70
N SER A 49 0.12 -1.79 14.80
CA SER A 49 -0.66 -2.69 15.64
C SER A 49 -1.30 -1.87 16.76
N LYS A 50 -2.54 -2.19 17.05
CA LYS A 50 -3.35 -1.53 18.07
C LYS A 50 -3.45 -2.43 19.28
N PHE A 51 -3.28 -1.83 20.44
CA PHE A 51 -3.19 -2.54 21.71
C PHE A 51 -4.35 -2.08 22.55
N TYR A 52 -5.34 -2.95 22.69
CA TYR A 52 -6.55 -2.71 23.45
C TYR A 52 -6.52 -3.56 24.72
N ILE A 53 -6.65 -2.92 25.86
CA ILE A 53 -6.86 -3.59 27.15
C ILE A 53 -8.34 -3.43 27.47
N LEU A 54 -9.12 -4.49 27.27
CA LEU A 54 -10.57 -4.45 27.50
C LEU A 54 -10.90 -4.50 28.98
N ALA A 55 -10.15 -5.31 29.72
CA ALA A 55 -10.27 -5.43 31.15
C ALA A 55 -9.00 -6.04 31.74
N TRP A 56 -8.86 -5.89 33.05
CA TRP A 56 -7.73 -6.35 33.83
C TRP A 56 -8.19 -6.60 35.26
N SER A 57 -7.59 -7.60 35.91
CA SER A 57 -7.78 -7.86 37.34
C SER A 57 -6.43 -8.17 37.98
N PHE A 58 -6.22 -7.66 39.19
CA PHE A 58 -4.98 -7.80 39.93
C PHE A 58 -5.28 -8.04 41.41
N ALA A 59 -4.59 -8.99 42.02
CA ALA A 59 -4.58 -9.19 43.47
C ALA A 59 -3.17 -9.59 43.90
N MET A 60 -2.69 -8.99 44.98
CA MET A 60 -1.37 -9.24 45.55
C MET A 60 -1.41 -10.32 46.64
N ASP A 61 -2.49 -10.36 47.41
CA ASP A 61 -2.73 -11.33 48.46
C ASP A 61 -4.17 -11.86 48.33
N GLY A 62 -4.32 -13.18 48.22
CA GLY A 62 -5.61 -13.85 48.03
C GLY A 62 -5.99 -14.22 46.58
N LYS A 63 -7.26 -14.60 46.39
CA LYS A 63 -7.79 -15.09 45.11
C LYS A 63 -8.27 -13.92 44.25
N VAL A 64 -7.69 -13.77 43.06
CA VAL A 64 -8.15 -12.79 42.04
C VAL A 64 -9.58 -13.12 41.62
N LEU A 65 -10.44 -12.10 41.55
CA LEU A 65 -11.78 -12.23 40.97
C LEU A 65 -11.66 -12.65 39.50
N GLU A 66 -12.36 -13.73 39.13
CA GLU A 66 -12.39 -14.19 37.75
C GLU A 66 -13.04 -13.13 36.87
N LEU A 67 -12.30 -12.72 35.83
CA LEU A 67 -12.77 -11.72 34.91
C LEU A 67 -13.74 -12.37 33.93
N ASP A 68 -15.00 -11.94 33.97
CA ASP A 68 -16.00 -12.44 33.03
C ASP A 68 -15.78 -11.81 31.65
N LEU A 69 -15.32 -12.64 30.72
CA LEU A 69 -15.04 -12.23 29.34
C LEU A 69 -16.32 -12.06 28.51
N SER A 70 -17.46 -12.60 28.97
CA SER A 70 -18.73 -12.56 28.23
C SER A 70 -19.37 -11.17 28.19
N HIS A 71 -19.11 -10.36 29.23
CA HIS A 71 -19.60 -8.99 29.35
C HIS A 71 -18.68 -7.94 28.70
N LEU A 72 -17.55 -8.35 28.12
CA LEU A 72 -16.62 -7.40 27.52
C LEU A 72 -17.18 -6.81 26.21
N PRO A 73 -16.97 -5.50 25.97
CA PRO A 73 -17.34 -4.90 24.71
C PRO A 73 -16.53 -5.53 23.58
N SER A 74 -17.16 -5.69 22.41
CA SER A 74 -16.48 -6.14 21.21
C SER A 74 -15.34 -5.18 20.85
N ILE A 75 -14.16 -5.74 20.56
CA ILE A 75 -13.02 -4.96 20.06
C ILE A 75 -13.47 -4.23 18.79
N PRO A 76 -13.21 -2.92 18.64
CA PRO A 76 -13.53 -2.21 17.42
C PRO A 76 -12.79 -2.91 16.27
N GLN A 77 -13.55 -3.55 15.39
CA GLN A 77 -12.98 -4.13 14.20
C GLN A 77 -12.54 -2.96 13.33
N ASP A 78 -11.24 -2.71 13.30
CA ASP A 78 -10.69 -1.75 12.37
C ASP A 78 -10.87 -2.29 10.97
N CYS A 79 -11.99 -1.91 10.37
CA CYS A 79 -11.99 -1.55 8.97
C CYS A 79 -11.01 -0.39 8.84
N THR A 80 -9.69 -0.70 8.83
CA THR A 80 -8.72 0.22 8.25
C THR A 80 -9.36 0.65 6.94
N PRO A 81 -9.57 1.95 6.70
CA PRO A 81 -10.37 2.38 5.58
C PRO A 81 -9.53 2.09 4.34
N LEU A 82 -9.66 0.86 3.83
CA LEU A 82 -9.11 0.40 2.56
C LEU A 82 -9.48 1.41 1.48
N TRP A 83 -10.63 2.07 1.66
CA TRP A 83 -11.08 3.19 0.86
C TRP A 83 -10.07 4.34 0.73
N LYS A 84 -9.27 4.68 1.75
CA LYS A 84 -8.20 5.69 1.63
C LYS A 84 -7.11 5.23 0.65
N PHE A 85 -6.72 3.97 0.72
CA PHE A 85 -5.75 3.38 -0.21
C PHE A 85 -6.32 3.27 -1.62
N PHE A 86 -7.58 2.83 -1.77
CA PHE A 86 -8.26 2.80 -3.06
C PHE A 86 -8.42 4.19 -3.68
N LYS A 87 -8.71 5.22 -2.87
CA LYS A 87 -8.84 6.60 -3.35
C LYS A 87 -7.50 7.16 -3.82
N LEU A 88 -6.43 6.91 -3.08
CA LEU A 88 -5.06 7.27 -3.50
C LEU A 88 -4.67 6.54 -4.79
N TYR A 89 -4.93 5.24 -4.86
CA TYR A 89 -4.64 4.41 -6.03
C TYR A 89 -5.40 4.89 -7.27
N LEU A 90 -6.70 5.19 -7.14
CA LEU A 90 -7.51 5.73 -8.23
C LEU A 90 -6.95 7.07 -8.72
N TYR A 91 -6.55 7.96 -7.82
CA TYR A 91 -5.96 9.25 -8.18
C TYR A 91 -4.65 9.09 -8.96
N ILE A 92 -3.75 8.21 -8.50
CA ILE A 92 -2.49 7.90 -9.19
C ILE A 92 -2.76 7.31 -10.58
N PHE A 93 -3.72 6.38 -10.68
CA PHE A 93 -4.08 5.75 -11.95
C PHE A 93 -4.62 6.78 -12.96
N VAL A 94 -5.56 7.64 -12.53
CA VAL A 94 -6.12 8.70 -13.38
C VAL A 94 -5.04 9.69 -13.82
N ALA A 95 -4.15 10.10 -12.92
CA ALA A 95 -3.04 10.99 -13.24
C ALA A 95 -2.08 10.38 -14.29
N LEU A 96 -1.77 9.09 -14.16
CA LEU A 96 -0.90 8.37 -15.10
C LEU A 96 -1.54 8.28 -16.48
N VAL A 97 -2.84 7.94 -16.55
CA VAL A 97 -3.58 7.86 -17.81
C VAL A 97 -3.61 9.23 -18.48
N ALA A 98 -3.91 10.30 -17.75
CA ALA A 98 -3.92 11.67 -18.28
C ALA A 98 -2.55 12.08 -18.83
N LEU A 99 -1.45 11.76 -18.12
CA LEU A 99 -0.08 12.02 -18.56
C LEU A 99 0.22 11.30 -19.88
N LEU A 100 -0.15 10.02 -20.01
CA LEU A 100 0.06 9.24 -21.23
C LEU A 100 -0.72 9.84 -22.41
N PHE A 101 -1.98 10.24 -22.20
CA PHE A 101 -2.77 10.92 -23.23
C PHE A 101 -2.11 12.23 -23.69
N MET A 102 -1.57 13.03 -22.78
CA MET A 102 -0.85 14.26 -23.11
C MET A 102 0.40 13.99 -23.95
N ILE A 103 1.18 12.96 -23.59
CA ILE A 103 2.39 12.58 -24.35
C ILE A 103 2.04 12.12 -25.77
N VAL A 104 1.00 11.29 -25.91
CA VAL A 104 0.56 10.76 -27.22
C VAL A 104 0.06 11.90 -28.12
N THR A 105 -0.82 12.75 -27.60
CA THR A 105 -1.36 13.89 -28.37
C THR A 105 -0.26 14.86 -28.79
N PHE A 106 0.68 15.18 -27.89
CA PHE A 106 1.82 16.03 -28.20
C PHE A 106 2.71 15.39 -29.27
N SER A 107 3.03 14.10 -29.15
CA SER A 107 3.84 13.36 -30.12
C SER A 107 3.21 13.35 -31.51
N ILE A 108 1.91 13.07 -31.62
CA ILE A 108 1.17 13.08 -32.89
C ILE A 108 1.19 14.50 -33.51
N SER A 109 0.94 15.52 -32.70
CA SER A 109 0.94 16.93 -33.15
C SER A 109 2.32 17.35 -33.66
N TYR A 110 3.38 16.93 -32.99
CA TYR A 110 4.75 17.20 -33.38
C TYR A 110 5.12 16.50 -34.69
N LEU A 111 4.77 15.22 -34.84
CA LEU A 111 5.00 14.46 -36.05
C LEU A 111 4.24 15.02 -37.25
N THR A 112 2.98 15.43 -37.08
CA THR A 112 2.19 16.06 -38.15
C THR A 112 2.75 17.42 -38.54
N LYS A 113 3.13 18.27 -37.57
CA LYS A 113 3.83 19.54 -37.87
C LYS A 113 5.14 19.31 -38.61
N ARG A 114 5.96 18.34 -38.18
CA ARG A 114 7.24 18.00 -38.83
C ARG A 114 7.02 17.49 -40.25
N LYS A 115 6.05 16.59 -40.46
CA LYS A 115 5.68 16.11 -41.80
C LYS A 115 5.19 17.25 -42.69
N ARG A 116 4.37 18.17 -42.17
CA ARG A 116 3.89 19.33 -42.93
C ARG A 116 5.04 20.26 -43.32
N LYS A 117 5.96 20.59 -42.41
CA LYS A 117 7.15 21.40 -42.72
C LYS A 117 8.00 20.75 -43.81
N LEU A 118 8.32 19.46 -43.68
CA LEU A 118 9.07 18.71 -44.69
C LEU A 118 8.34 18.59 -46.03
N THR A 119 7.00 18.57 -46.04
CA THR A 119 6.22 18.50 -47.28
C THR A 119 6.11 19.87 -47.95
N TYR A 120 5.94 20.94 -47.16
CA TYR A 120 5.92 22.32 -47.63
C TYR A 120 7.27 22.74 -48.20
N GLU A 121 8.37 22.35 -47.55
CA GLU A 121 9.72 22.61 -48.03
C GLU A 121 10.10 21.75 -49.25
N LYS A 122 9.40 20.62 -49.45
CA LYS A 122 9.55 19.78 -50.64
C LYS A 122 8.69 20.24 -51.83
N ILE A 123 7.62 20.99 -51.58
CA ILE A 123 6.78 21.61 -52.60
C ILE A 123 7.22 23.08 -52.66
N GLU A 124 8.33 23.33 -53.35
CA GLU A 124 8.81 24.70 -53.55
C GLU A 124 7.76 25.50 -54.34
N GLY A 125 7.60 26.80 -54.06
CA GLY A 125 6.48 27.61 -54.54
C GLY A 125 6.29 27.68 -56.07
N TRP A 126 7.30 27.27 -56.83
CA TRP A 126 7.24 27.14 -58.29
C TRP A 126 6.54 25.84 -58.77
N GLU A 127 6.28 24.86 -57.90
CA GLU A 127 5.62 23.59 -58.24
C GLU A 127 4.08 23.64 -58.17
N MET A 128 3.49 24.73 -57.67
CA MET A 128 2.02 24.88 -57.57
C MET A 128 1.33 25.14 -58.92
N ASP A 129 2.06 25.62 -59.93
CA ASP A 129 1.46 26.16 -61.17
C ASP A 129 1.34 25.14 -62.32
N TYR A 130 1.69 23.87 -62.12
CA TYR A 130 1.67 22.85 -63.19
C TYR A 130 0.81 21.61 -62.83
N PRO A 131 -0.35 21.41 -63.49
CA PRO A 131 -1.34 20.38 -63.09
C PRO A 131 -0.98 18.93 -63.49
N HIS A 132 0.14 18.69 -64.17
CA HIS A 132 0.48 17.36 -64.66
C HIS A 132 1.96 17.02 -64.45
N LYS A 133 2.32 16.36 -63.33
CA LYS A 133 3.52 15.50 -63.30
C LYS A 133 3.36 14.23 -62.49
N LEU A 134 3.82 13.15 -63.11
CA LEU A 134 3.97 11.81 -62.57
C LEU A 134 5.09 11.77 -61.51
N PRO A 135 4.93 11.00 -60.42
CA PRO A 135 5.88 10.98 -59.31
C PRO A 135 7.26 10.47 -59.73
N TYR A 136 8.34 11.10 -59.21
CA TYR A 136 9.75 10.84 -59.55
C TYR A 136 10.17 9.36 -59.49
N ARG A 137 9.56 8.56 -58.61
CA ARG A 137 9.78 7.10 -58.49
C ARG A 137 9.40 6.32 -59.75
N VAL A 138 8.58 6.89 -60.63
CA VAL A 138 8.16 6.32 -61.91
C VAL A 138 9.24 6.53 -62.97
N LEU A 139 9.93 7.68 -62.96
CA LEU A 139 11.01 7.99 -63.92
C LEU A 139 12.25 7.10 -63.71
N THR A 140 12.54 6.73 -62.47
CA THR A 140 13.69 5.89 -62.14
C THR A 140 13.51 4.41 -62.47
N LYS A 141 12.30 4.00 -62.89
CA LYS A 141 11.96 2.60 -63.20
C LYS A 141 11.96 2.27 -64.69
N ILE A 142 12.32 3.21 -65.56
CA ILE A 142 12.41 2.96 -67.01
C ILE A 142 13.81 2.41 -67.31
N PRO A 143 13.99 1.11 -67.58
CA PRO A 143 15.28 0.60 -68.04
C PRO A 143 15.57 1.16 -69.44
N ARG A 144 16.74 1.78 -69.61
CA ARG A 144 17.27 2.19 -70.92
C ARG A 144 17.46 0.94 -71.80
N ARG A 145 16.44 0.59 -72.58
CA ARG A 145 16.59 -0.15 -73.83
C ARG A 145 16.20 0.80 -74.93
N LEU A 146 17.18 1.51 -75.47
CA LEU A 146 17.19 2.11 -76.81
C LEU A 146 18.60 2.69 -77.00
N SER A 147 19.53 1.82 -77.38
CA SER A 147 20.69 2.09 -78.24
C SER A 147 20.99 0.83 -79.01
#